data_AF-A0A3R6X4A1-F1
#
_entry.id   AF-A0A3R6X4A1-F1
#
_cell.length_a   1.000
_cell.length_b   1.000
_cell.length_c   1.000
_cell.angle_alpha   90.00
_cell.angle_beta   90.00
_cell.angle_gamma   90.00
#
_symmetry.space_group_name_H-M   'P 1'
#
loop_
_entity.id
_entity.type
_entity.pdbx_description
1 polymer ?
#
loop_
_entity_poly.entity_id
_entity_poly.type
_entity_poly.pdbx_seq_one_letter_code
_entity_poly.pdbx_strand_id
1 'polypeptide(L)'
;MGPKEHFYESETCAKLPIRPSELQLRESFNLTMRVFGPQLRGHYKMVERNAHSNLLGLIEVAGLIALPIASLFITVLLLRVVFKPKDDLASRKSPNYGTIHSPFYPEEEDSIYAGQVDGNYVAPWTSTFDLAFLLSMLLSLVALVACTSLLQPELWVNLHFWVGLAIQAASMLLVSTLGGLVCRAFGIVNDKGYLLTTISATFKVNYTRKWQHFAAYILPLLNPWSFVDDDDDIAAQQLPLLWSYFSILLSFLLLVKPLRERFVWCMIQFNGLDRPDDRPHTLKWLVAGNLVPGFVVVVGLNALFGRRDILLLVVAIAIIGDGLAEPVGMFTTKLT
;
A
#
# COMPACT_ATOMS: atom_id res chain seq x y z
N MET A 1 17.21 47.07 -59.74
CA MET A 1 16.67 46.73 -58.41
C MET A 1 17.05 45.30 -58.09
N GLY A 2 17.81 45.12 -57.00
CA GLY A 2 18.16 43.85 -56.36
C GLY A 2 19.40 43.10 -56.91
N PRO A 3 20.59 43.25 -56.30
CA PRO A 3 21.62 42.22 -56.36
C PRO A 3 21.49 41.21 -55.20
N LYS A 4 21.93 39.99 -55.48
CA LYS A 4 21.84 38.76 -54.68
C LYS A 4 22.73 38.81 -53.43
N GLU A 5 22.24 38.32 -52.30
CA GLU A 5 23.05 38.07 -51.10
C GLU A 5 23.34 36.57 -50.90
N HIS A 6 24.64 36.28 -50.97
CA HIS A 6 25.50 35.33 -50.25
C HIS A 6 24.92 34.06 -49.59
N PHE A 7 25.35 32.92 -50.14
CA PHE A 7 25.58 31.66 -49.43
C PHE A 7 27.08 31.60 -49.06
N TYR A 8 27.45 31.36 -47.80
CA TYR A 8 28.82 31.09 -47.39
C TYR A 8 29.03 29.57 -47.31
N GLU A 9 29.89 29.03 -48.18
CA GLU A 9 30.37 27.66 -48.14
C GLU A 9 31.61 27.50 -47.25
N SER A 10 31.61 26.36 -46.55
CA SER A 10 32.62 25.66 -45.76
C SER A 10 34.11 26.00 -45.93
N GLU A 11 34.78 26.22 -44.79
CA GLU A 11 36.23 26.03 -44.64
C GLU A 11 36.61 24.54 -44.47
N THR A 12 37.73 24.23 -45.11
CA THR A 12 38.41 22.96 -45.30
C THR A 12 39.19 22.50 -44.08
N CYS A 13 39.01 21.24 -43.65
CA CYS A 13 39.98 20.53 -42.81
C CYS A 13 40.58 19.36 -43.59
N ALA A 14 41.87 19.47 -43.90
CA ALA A 14 42.64 18.57 -44.75
C ALA A 14 42.77 17.15 -44.14
N LYS A 15 42.36 16.12 -44.89
CA LYS A 15 42.61 14.71 -44.57
C LYS A 15 44.02 14.32 -45.02
N LEU A 16 44.91 13.99 -44.08
CA LEU A 16 46.18 13.31 -44.36
C LEU A 16 45.92 11.92 -44.97
N PRO A 17 46.73 11.46 -45.95
CA PRO A 17 46.54 10.16 -46.58
C PRO A 17 46.90 9.02 -45.62
N ILE A 18 45.93 8.15 -45.35
CA ILE A 18 46.07 6.95 -44.51
C ILE A 18 46.95 5.93 -45.24
N ARG A 19 47.95 5.35 -44.56
CA ARG A 19 48.83 4.32 -45.15
C ARG A 19 48.03 3.05 -45.50
N PRO A 20 48.33 2.36 -46.63
CA PRO A 20 47.55 1.20 -47.08
C PRO A 20 47.44 0.05 -46.05
N SER A 21 48.50 -0.15 -45.25
CA SER A 21 48.51 -1.16 -44.19
C SER A 21 47.56 -0.84 -43.04
N GLU A 22 47.36 0.45 -42.72
CA GLU A 22 46.39 0.88 -41.70
C GLU A 22 44.95 0.82 -42.20
N LEU A 23 44.75 0.99 -43.52
CA LEU A 23 43.44 0.83 -44.16
C LEU A 23 42.97 -0.63 -44.04
N GLN A 24 43.84 -1.59 -44.35
CA GLN A 24 43.52 -3.02 -44.23
C GLN A 24 43.27 -3.46 -42.78
N LEU A 25 44.03 -2.91 -41.82
CA LEU A 25 43.87 -3.21 -40.40
C LEU A 25 42.56 -2.60 -39.85
N ARG A 26 42.20 -1.39 -40.30
CA ARG A 26 40.90 -0.77 -40.01
C ARG A 26 39.75 -1.52 -40.64
N GLU A 27 39.89 -1.98 -41.88
CA GLU A 27 38.85 -2.79 -42.54
C GLU A 27 38.67 -4.12 -41.85
N SER A 28 39.76 -4.80 -41.48
CA SER A 28 39.72 -6.05 -40.72
C SER A 28 39.07 -5.85 -39.35
N PHE A 29 39.46 -4.81 -38.62
CA PHE A 29 38.85 -4.47 -37.32
C PHE A 29 37.37 -4.10 -37.45
N ASN A 30 36.99 -3.31 -38.46
CA ASN A 30 35.60 -2.94 -38.73
C ASN A 30 34.76 -4.15 -39.16
N LEU A 31 35.36 -5.09 -39.91
CA LEU A 31 34.72 -6.34 -40.28
C LEU A 31 34.50 -7.22 -39.03
N THR A 32 35.51 -7.39 -38.19
CA THR A 32 35.39 -8.13 -36.91
C THR A 32 34.35 -7.48 -35.99
N MET A 33 34.33 -6.15 -35.88
CA MET A 33 33.33 -5.41 -35.10
C MET A 33 31.92 -5.46 -35.72
N ARG A 34 31.77 -5.56 -37.04
CA ARG A 34 30.46 -5.79 -37.67
C ARG A 34 29.95 -7.20 -37.47
N VAL A 35 30.84 -8.20 -37.47
CA VAL A 35 30.48 -9.61 -37.32
C VAL A 35 30.22 -9.97 -35.86
N PHE A 36 31.09 -9.55 -34.95
CA PHE A 36 31.00 -9.90 -33.51
C PHE A 36 30.37 -8.81 -32.64
N GLY A 37 30.33 -7.56 -33.09
CA GLY A 37 29.75 -6.44 -32.33
C GLY A 37 28.26 -6.59 -32.01
N PRO A 38 27.40 -7.14 -32.89
CA PRO A 38 26.00 -7.42 -32.55
C PRO A 38 25.85 -8.49 -31.46
N GLN A 39 26.67 -9.54 -31.52
CA GLN A 39 26.72 -10.64 -30.54
C GLN A 39 27.22 -10.16 -29.17
N LEU A 40 28.32 -9.40 -29.14
CA LEU A 40 28.88 -8.80 -27.92
C LEU A 40 27.93 -7.76 -27.32
N ARG A 41 27.29 -6.92 -28.16
CA ARG A 41 26.30 -5.93 -27.71
C ARG A 41 25.02 -6.60 -27.18
N GLY A 42 24.62 -7.74 -27.77
CA GLY A 42 23.53 -8.56 -27.28
C GLY A 42 23.83 -9.19 -25.92
N HIS A 43 25.02 -9.78 -25.76
CA HIS A 43 25.49 -10.33 -24.50
C HIS A 43 25.63 -9.26 -23.41
N TYR A 44 26.24 -8.12 -23.71
CA TYR A 44 26.41 -7.03 -22.74
C TYR A 44 25.05 -6.47 -22.30
N LYS A 45 24.12 -6.25 -23.24
CA LYS A 45 22.75 -5.83 -22.91
C LYS A 45 21.98 -6.88 -22.11
N MET A 46 22.20 -8.18 -22.34
CA MET A 46 21.58 -9.24 -21.55
C MET A 46 22.15 -9.31 -20.13
N VAL A 47 23.47 -9.21 -19.99
CA VAL A 47 24.14 -9.23 -18.68
C VAL A 47 23.78 -7.99 -17.86
N GLU A 48 23.75 -6.82 -18.48
CA GLU A 48 23.35 -5.57 -17.84
C GLU A 48 21.87 -5.59 -17.44
N ARG A 49 20.98 -6.09 -18.30
CA ARG A 49 19.56 -6.28 -17.99
C ARG A 49 19.33 -7.28 -16.85
N ASN A 50 20.06 -8.40 -16.84
CA ASN A 50 19.98 -9.40 -15.77
C ASN A 50 20.55 -8.88 -14.44
N ALA A 51 21.61 -8.06 -14.47
CA ALA A 51 22.14 -7.45 -13.26
C ALA A 51 21.17 -6.40 -12.69
N HIS A 52 20.56 -5.58 -13.57
CA HIS A 52 19.57 -4.58 -13.19
C HIS A 52 18.28 -5.22 -12.66
N SER A 53 17.77 -6.28 -13.29
CA SER A 53 16.55 -6.97 -12.85
C SER A 53 16.73 -7.66 -11.50
N ASN A 54 17.88 -8.28 -11.26
CA ASN A 54 18.18 -8.90 -9.96
C ASN A 54 18.30 -7.85 -8.84
N LEU A 55 18.94 -6.70 -9.09
CA LEU A 55 19.04 -5.62 -8.12
C LEU A 55 17.68 -4.96 -7.85
N LEU A 56 16.89 -4.72 -8.91
CA LEU A 56 15.56 -4.13 -8.80
C LEU A 56 14.61 -5.07 -8.04
N GLY A 57 14.62 -6.37 -8.37
CA GLY A 57 13.84 -7.37 -7.64
C GLY A 57 14.22 -7.45 -6.15
N LEU A 58 15.49 -7.30 -5.80
CA LEU A 58 15.95 -7.29 -4.41
C LEU A 58 15.49 -6.02 -3.67
N ILE A 59 15.51 -4.86 -4.34
CA ILE A 59 14.99 -3.59 -3.80
C ILE A 59 13.48 -3.66 -3.62
N GLU A 60 12.74 -4.28 -4.54
CA GLU A 60 11.29 -4.43 -4.46
C GLU A 60 10.87 -5.37 -3.33
N VAL A 61 11.54 -6.52 -3.22
CA VAL A 61 11.33 -7.45 -2.10
C VAL A 61 11.71 -6.80 -0.76
N ALA A 62 12.79 -6.03 -0.72
CA ALA A 62 13.13 -5.23 0.46
C ALA A 62 12.06 -4.16 0.74
N GLY A 63 11.51 -3.52 -0.30
CA GLY A 63 10.45 -2.54 -0.23
C GLY A 63 9.16 -3.09 0.40
N LEU A 64 8.80 -4.35 0.13
CA LEU A 64 7.64 -5.03 0.73
C LEU A 64 7.66 -5.03 2.27
N ILE A 65 8.84 -4.90 2.89
CA ILE A 65 9.01 -4.93 4.34
C ILE A 65 9.48 -3.55 4.85
N ALA A 66 10.46 -2.94 4.18
CA ALA A 66 11.10 -1.72 4.62
C ALA A 66 10.20 -0.49 4.49
N LEU A 67 9.37 -0.35 3.44
CA LEU A 67 8.51 0.83 3.28
C LEU A 67 7.43 0.94 4.36
N PRO A 68 6.68 -0.13 4.68
CA PRO A 68 5.72 -0.09 5.78
C PRO A 68 6.37 0.18 7.15
N ILE A 69 7.55 -0.41 7.40
CA ILE A 69 8.29 -0.20 8.65
C ILE A 69 8.90 1.20 8.74
N ALA A 70 9.43 1.73 7.63
CA ALA A 70 9.96 3.09 7.57
C ALA A 70 8.84 4.12 7.76
N SER A 71 7.66 3.88 7.17
CA SER A 71 6.46 4.69 7.41
C SER A 71 6.07 4.69 8.90
N LEU A 72 6.11 3.52 9.56
CA LEU A 72 5.91 3.39 11.00
C LEU A 72 6.93 4.22 11.79
N PHE A 73 8.22 4.09 11.47
CA PHE A 73 9.29 4.81 12.16
C PHE A 73 9.18 6.33 11.98
N ILE A 74 8.97 6.80 10.76
CA ILE A 74 8.83 8.23 10.43
C ILE A 74 7.62 8.81 11.14
N THR A 75 6.48 8.11 11.15
CA THR A 75 5.29 8.58 11.85
C THR A 75 5.54 8.68 13.36
N VAL A 76 6.17 7.68 13.97
CA VAL A 76 6.51 7.69 15.40
C VAL A 76 7.49 8.82 15.73
N LEU A 77 8.49 9.05 14.88
CA LEU A 77 9.49 10.10 15.06
C LEU A 77 8.85 11.49 14.93
N LEU A 78 8.03 11.71 13.90
CA LEU A 78 7.27 12.96 13.73
C LEU A 78 6.39 13.21 14.96
N LEU A 79 5.70 12.20 15.48
CA LEU A 79 4.83 12.35 16.66
C LEU A 79 5.59 12.58 17.98
N ARG A 80 6.77 11.96 18.15
CA ARG A 80 7.57 12.07 19.40
C ARG A 80 8.48 13.29 19.44
N VAL A 81 9.01 13.71 18.30
CA VAL A 81 10.03 14.77 18.20
C VAL A 81 9.42 16.09 17.73
N VAL A 82 8.58 16.05 16.68
CA VAL A 82 8.03 17.26 16.07
C VAL A 82 6.68 17.64 16.69
N PHE A 83 5.84 16.66 17.01
CA PHE A 83 4.46 16.85 17.43
C PHE A 83 4.18 16.34 18.84
N LYS A 84 5.05 16.68 19.81
CA LYS A 84 4.84 16.33 21.22
C LYS A 84 3.43 16.76 21.67
N PRO A 85 2.58 15.83 22.13
CA PRO A 85 1.36 16.19 22.81
C PRO A 85 1.73 16.91 24.11
N LYS A 86 1.28 18.16 24.28
CA LYS A 86 1.28 18.79 25.60
C LYS A 86 0.06 18.26 26.35
N ASP A 87 0.30 17.53 27.42
CA ASP A 87 -0.73 17.12 28.39
C ASP A 87 -1.15 18.33 29.24
N ASP A 88 -1.72 19.36 28.61
CA ASP A 88 -2.37 20.43 29.35
C ASP A 88 -3.78 19.96 29.72
N LEU A 89 -3.90 19.40 30.94
CA LEU A 89 -5.16 19.02 31.59
C LEU A 89 -6.25 20.12 31.52
N ALA A 90 -5.84 21.39 31.36
CA ALA A 90 -6.72 22.55 31.28
C ALA A 90 -7.41 22.76 29.91
N SER A 91 -7.00 22.07 28.84
CA SER A 91 -7.58 22.28 27.50
C SER A 91 -8.77 21.36 27.16
N ARG A 92 -9.16 20.47 28.09
CA ARG A 92 -10.33 19.58 27.92
C ARG A 92 -11.65 20.35 28.11
N LYS A 93 -11.93 21.33 27.26
CA LYS A 93 -13.31 21.81 27.09
C LYS A 93 -14.01 20.85 26.13
N SER A 94 -15.03 20.17 26.63
CA SER A 94 -15.96 19.40 25.81
C SER A 94 -16.61 20.32 24.77
N PRO A 95 -16.74 19.91 23.50
CA PRO A 95 -17.60 20.63 22.57
C PRO A 95 -19.04 20.48 23.05
N ASN A 96 -19.61 21.57 23.58
CA ASN A 96 -21.01 21.63 23.95
C ASN A 96 -21.87 21.62 22.68
N TYR A 97 -22.33 20.45 22.28
CA TYR A 97 -23.46 20.33 21.36
C TYR A 97 -24.56 19.52 22.06
N GLY A 98 -25.59 20.22 22.54
CA GLY A 98 -26.93 19.65 22.74
C GLY A 98 -27.22 18.80 23.98
N THR A 99 -26.62 19.03 25.15
CA THR A 99 -27.02 18.32 26.38
C THR A 99 -28.27 18.93 27.04
N ILE A 100 -29.39 18.21 26.98
CA ILE A 100 -30.50 18.36 27.92
C ILE A 100 -30.05 17.77 29.26
N HIS A 101 -30.17 18.55 30.34
CA HIS A 101 -29.85 18.13 31.70
C HIS A 101 -30.73 16.95 32.16
N SER A 102 -30.13 15.90 32.73
CA SER A 102 -30.82 14.93 33.57
C SER A 102 -30.09 14.81 34.91
N PRO A 103 -30.81 14.73 36.05
CA PRO A 103 -30.23 14.88 37.37
C PRO A 103 -29.58 13.58 37.89
N PHE A 104 -28.38 13.78 38.46
CA PHE A 104 -27.72 13.09 39.57
C PHE A 104 -28.27 11.72 40.03
N TYR A 105 -27.49 10.65 39.80
CA TYR A 105 -27.49 9.41 40.59
C TYR A 105 -26.08 9.19 41.18
N PRO A 106 -25.96 8.63 42.40
CA PRO A 106 -24.70 8.53 43.12
C PRO A 106 -23.80 7.40 42.60
N GLU A 107 -22.50 7.61 42.77
CA GLU A 107 -21.37 6.81 42.26
C GLU A 107 -21.37 5.37 42.81
N GLU A 108 -21.45 4.39 41.91
CA GLU A 108 -20.92 3.04 42.13
C GLU A 108 -19.56 2.91 41.42
N GLU A 109 -18.59 2.36 42.14
CA GLU A 109 -17.21 2.09 41.71
C GLU A 109 -17.15 1.05 40.59
N ASP A 110 -17.35 1.49 39.35
CA ASP A 110 -16.86 0.86 38.12
C ASP A 110 -16.75 1.96 37.06
N SER A 111 -15.73 2.82 37.19
CA SER A 111 -15.65 4.06 36.41
C SER A 111 -15.19 3.81 34.97
N ILE A 112 -16.10 3.29 34.15
CA ILE A 112 -16.17 3.63 32.73
C ILE A 112 -16.30 5.16 32.68
N TYR A 113 -15.21 5.86 32.38
CA TYR A 113 -15.19 7.31 32.31
C TYR A 113 -16.17 7.79 31.23
N ALA A 114 -16.96 8.82 31.55
CA ALA A 114 -17.86 9.47 30.62
C ALA A 114 -17.14 9.83 29.30
N GLY A 115 -17.53 9.18 28.20
CA GLY A 115 -16.96 9.38 26.85
C GLY A 115 -16.16 8.21 26.27
N GLN A 116 -15.99 7.09 26.99
CA GLN A 116 -15.52 5.83 26.40
C GLN A 116 -16.67 5.18 25.62
N VAL A 117 -16.51 5.06 24.30
CA VAL A 117 -17.50 4.40 23.44
C VAL A 117 -17.07 2.95 23.30
N ASP A 118 -17.59 2.03 24.13
CA ASP A 118 -17.48 0.61 23.80
C ASP A 118 -18.27 0.37 22.50
N GLY A 119 -17.65 -0.26 21.51
CA GLY A 119 -18.36 -0.60 20.29
C GLY A 119 -19.44 -1.61 20.63
N ASN A 120 -20.71 -1.29 20.43
CA ASN A 120 -21.81 -2.21 20.71
C ASN A 120 -21.84 -3.35 19.67
N TYR A 121 -20.89 -4.29 19.78
CA TYR A 121 -20.74 -5.46 18.90
C TYR A 121 -21.65 -6.62 19.35
N VAL A 122 -22.87 -6.35 19.81
CA VAL A 122 -23.76 -7.38 20.35
C VAL A 122 -24.46 -8.19 19.26
N ALA A 123 -24.66 -7.62 18.08
CA ALA A 123 -25.34 -8.29 16.96
C ALA A 123 -24.62 -9.59 16.52
N PRO A 124 -25.36 -10.66 16.16
CA PRO A 124 -24.76 -11.88 15.66
C PRO A 124 -24.04 -11.62 14.32
N TRP A 125 -22.93 -12.33 14.08
CA TRP A 125 -22.10 -12.09 12.91
C TRP A 125 -22.83 -12.35 11.57
N THR A 126 -23.87 -13.20 11.60
CA THR A 126 -24.73 -13.51 10.45
C THR A 126 -25.66 -12.37 10.05
N SER A 127 -25.97 -11.45 10.96
CA SER A 127 -26.81 -10.27 10.67
C SER A 127 -25.97 -9.02 10.38
N THR A 128 -24.64 -9.16 10.31
CA THR A 128 -23.70 -8.06 10.11
C THR A 128 -22.96 -8.21 8.78
N PHE A 129 -22.16 -7.20 8.43
CA PHE A 129 -21.34 -7.22 7.21
C PHE A 129 -20.37 -8.40 7.15
N ASP A 130 -19.98 -8.98 8.29
CA ASP A 130 -19.09 -10.13 8.39
C ASP A 130 -19.52 -11.32 7.49
N LEU A 131 -20.81 -11.69 7.48
CA LEU A 131 -21.31 -12.76 6.61
C LEU A 131 -21.29 -12.35 5.13
N ALA A 132 -21.73 -11.12 4.82
CA ALA A 132 -21.70 -10.60 3.46
C ALA A 132 -20.27 -10.59 2.90
N PHE A 133 -19.29 -10.17 3.71
CA PHE A 133 -17.88 -10.16 3.35
C PHE A 133 -17.35 -11.56 3.06
N LEU A 134 -17.67 -12.54 3.92
CA LEU A 134 -17.26 -13.94 3.69
C LEU A 134 -17.84 -14.51 2.39
N LEU A 135 -19.13 -14.27 2.13
CA LEU A 135 -19.79 -14.71 0.89
C LEU A 135 -19.19 -14.02 -0.34
N SER A 136 -18.91 -12.71 -0.27
CA SER A 136 -18.24 -11.97 -1.34
C SER A 136 -16.84 -12.52 -1.60
N MET A 137 -16.06 -12.82 -0.56
CA MET A 137 -14.73 -13.42 -0.72
C MET A 137 -14.78 -14.80 -1.38
N LEU A 138 -15.76 -15.63 -1.04
CA LEU A 138 -15.96 -16.93 -1.67
C LEU A 138 -16.34 -16.79 -3.16
N LEU A 139 -17.26 -15.87 -3.48
CA LEU A 139 -17.63 -15.59 -4.87
C LEU A 139 -16.44 -15.07 -5.68
N SER A 140 -15.67 -14.12 -5.13
CA SER A 140 -14.46 -13.60 -5.76
C SER A 140 -13.40 -14.68 -5.95
N LEU A 141 -13.23 -15.60 -5.00
CA LEU A 141 -12.31 -16.73 -5.16
C LEU A 141 -12.73 -17.64 -6.32
N VAL A 142 -14.00 -18.01 -6.41
CA VAL A 142 -14.52 -18.84 -7.51
C VAL A 142 -14.31 -18.14 -8.84
N ALA A 143 -14.61 -16.84 -8.93
CA ALA A 143 -14.38 -16.05 -10.13
C ALA A 143 -12.90 -15.99 -10.51
N LEU A 144 -11.99 -15.74 -9.56
CA LEU A 144 -10.55 -15.69 -9.81
C LEU A 144 -10.01 -17.05 -10.25
N VAL A 145 -10.42 -18.14 -9.59
CA VAL A 145 -10.01 -19.50 -9.97
C VAL A 145 -10.47 -19.83 -11.39
N ALA A 146 -11.73 -19.53 -11.73
CA ALA A 146 -12.28 -19.74 -13.05
C ALA A 146 -11.54 -18.91 -14.11
N CYS A 147 -11.39 -17.59 -13.89
CA CYS A 147 -10.67 -16.71 -14.80
C CYS A 147 -9.20 -17.14 -14.97
N THR A 148 -8.52 -17.57 -13.90
CA THR A 148 -7.13 -18.03 -13.97
C THR A 148 -7.01 -19.30 -14.78
N SER A 149 -7.92 -20.25 -14.57
CA SER A 149 -7.92 -21.51 -15.31
C SER A 149 -8.24 -21.33 -16.80
N LEU A 150 -9.05 -20.33 -17.16
CA LEU A 150 -9.48 -20.08 -18.53
C LEU A 150 -8.55 -19.13 -19.31
N LEU A 151 -8.03 -18.10 -18.66
CA LEU A 151 -7.29 -17.01 -19.31
C LEU A 151 -5.77 -17.15 -19.14
N GLN A 152 -5.30 -17.56 -17.95
CA GLN A 152 -3.87 -17.63 -17.63
C GLN A 152 -3.53 -18.85 -16.74
N PRO A 153 -3.65 -20.08 -17.28
CA PRO A 153 -3.45 -21.30 -16.50
C PRO A 153 -1.99 -21.46 -16.01
N GLU A 154 -1.04 -20.77 -16.64
CA GLU A 154 0.37 -20.74 -16.26
C GLU A 154 0.62 -20.22 -14.84
N LEU A 155 -0.25 -19.35 -14.32
CA LEU A 155 -0.14 -18.83 -12.95
C LEU A 155 -0.23 -19.93 -11.90
N TRP A 156 -0.95 -21.03 -12.17
CA TRP A 156 -1.05 -22.16 -11.24
C TRP A 156 0.29 -22.85 -10.98
N VAL A 157 1.17 -22.87 -11.99
CA VAL A 157 2.46 -23.58 -11.93
C VAL A 157 3.59 -22.64 -11.50
N ASN A 158 3.35 -21.33 -11.54
CA ASN A 158 4.33 -20.33 -11.16
C ASN A 158 4.49 -20.24 -9.63
N LEU A 159 5.46 -20.99 -9.09
CA LEU A 159 5.77 -20.99 -7.66
C LEU A 159 6.12 -19.59 -7.13
N HIS A 160 6.87 -18.80 -7.90
CA HIS A 160 7.31 -17.47 -7.45
C HIS A 160 6.14 -16.53 -7.25
N PHE A 161 5.13 -16.60 -8.13
CA PHE A 161 3.89 -15.85 -7.99
C PHE A 161 3.17 -16.15 -6.66
N TRP A 162 2.93 -17.43 -6.36
CA TRP A 162 2.26 -17.83 -5.11
C TRP A 162 3.07 -17.50 -3.86
N VAL A 163 4.40 -17.68 -3.90
CA VAL A 163 5.29 -17.26 -2.82
C VAL A 163 5.25 -15.74 -2.63
N GLY A 164 5.22 -14.98 -3.71
CA GLY A 164 5.05 -13.52 -3.70
C GLY A 164 3.77 -13.09 -2.99
N LEU A 165 2.63 -13.70 -3.35
CA LEU A 165 1.36 -13.47 -2.67
C LEU A 165 1.41 -13.83 -1.18
N ALA A 166 2.08 -14.93 -0.83
CA ALA A 166 2.23 -15.35 0.57
C ALA A 166 3.08 -14.36 1.38
N ILE A 167 4.21 -13.89 0.84
CA ILE A 167 5.05 -12.85 1.46
C ILE A 167 4.25 -11.57 1.63
N GLN A 168 3.50 -11.16 0.60
CA GLN A 168 2.66 -9.97 0.63
C GLN A 168 1.59 -10.04 1.73
N ALA A 169 0.87 -11.16 1.83
CA ALA A 169 -0.10 -11.39 2.89
C ALA A 169 0.58 -11.42 4.27
N ALA A 170 1.74 -12.05 4.41
CA ALA A 170 2.50 -12.06 5.65
C ALA A 170 2.94 -10.65 6.07
N SER A 171 3.42 -9.82 5.15
CA SER A 171 3.76 -8.41 5.39
C SER A 171 2.54 -7.61 5.84
N MET A 172 1.38 -7.83 5.21
CA MET A 172 0.13 -7.19 5.60
C MET A 172 -0.27 -7.55 7.04
N LEU A 173 -0.24 -8.84 7.38
CA LEU A 173 -0.53 -9.35 8.72
C LEU A 173 0.45 -8.83 9.77
N LEU A 174 1.73 -8.71 9.41
CA LEU A 174 2.77 -8.15 10.28
C LEU A 174 2.46 -6.69 10.61
N VAL A 175 2.17 -5.86 9.61
CA VAL A 175 1.82 -4.44 9.80
C VAL A 175 0.56 -4.30 10.66
N SER A 176 -0.48 -5.09 10.39
CA SER A 176 -1.70 -5.11 11.19
C SER A 176 -1.43 -5.50 12.64
N THR A 177 -0.56 -6.48 12.87
CA THR A 177 -0.21 -6.94 14.22
C THR A 177 0.57 -5.85 14.97
N LEU A 178 1.56 -5.22 14.33
CA LEU A 178 2.33 -4.13 14.92
C LEU A 178 1.43 -2.93 15.26
N GLY A 179 0.55 -2.53 14.34
CA GLY A 179 -0.44 -1.47 14.60
C GLY A 179 -1.34 -1.79 15.78
N GLY A 180 -1.83 -3.03 15.86
CA GLY A 180 -2.63 -3.53 16.98
C GLY A 180 -1.90 -3.53 18.33
N LEU A 181 -0.64 -3.97 18.35
CA LEU A 181 0.20 -3.98 19.55
C LEU A 181 0.48 -2.55 20.04
N VAL A 182 0.77 -1.62 19.14
CA VAL A 182 0.92 -0.20 19.47
C VAL A 182 -0.39 0.33 20.08
N CYS A 183 -1.55 0.05 19.48
CA CYS A 183 -2.84 0.44 20.04
C CYS A 183 -3.06 -0.09 21.45
N ARG A 184 -2.78 -1.37 21.71
CA ARG A 184 -2.93 -1.98 23.05
C ARG A 184 -1.94 -1.45 24.07
N ALA A 185 -0.75 -1.00 23.65
CA ALA A 185 0.19 -0.37 24.56
C ALA A 185 -0.30 0.99 25.11
N PHE A 186 -1.22 1.65 24.40
CA PHE A 186 -1.73 2.99 24.76
C PHE A 186 -3.21 3.02 25.16
N GLY A 187 -3.94 1.90 25.08
CA GLY A 187 -5.38 1.86 25.36
C GLY A 187 -5.77 0.72 26.29
N ILE A 188 -6.88 0.93 27.01
CA ILE A 188 -7.46 -0.06 27.92
C ILE A 188 -8.31 -1.02 27.09
N VAL A 189 -8.38 -2.29 27.49
CA VAL A 189 -9.08 -3.35 26.76
C VAL A 189 -10.22 -3.88 27.63
N ASN A 190 -11.41 -4.12 27.05
CA ASN A 190 -12.54 -4.73 27.76
C ASN A 190 -12.38 -6.26 27.89
N ASP A 191 -13.28 -6.91 28.63
CA ASP A 191 -13.25 -8.37 28.87
C ASP A 191 -13.28 -9.20 27.57
N LYS A 192 -13.88 -8.67 26.51
CA LYS A 192 -13.95 -9.31 25.19
C LYS A 192 -12.71 -9.06 24.33
N GLY A 193 -11.79 -8.21 24.76
CA GLY A 193 -10.54 -7.91 24.05
C GLY A 193 -10.57 -6.67 23.16
N TYR A 194 -11.69 -5.92 23.11
CA TYR A 194 -11.84 -4.68 22.33
C TYR A 194 -11.23 -3.47 23.07
N LEU A 195 -10.67 -2.54 22.30
CA LEU A 195 -10.03 -1.35 22.84
C LEU A 195 -11.08 -0.29 23.28
N LEU A 196 -11.05 0.10 24.54
CA LEU A 196 -11.81 1.23 25.07
C LEU A 196 -11.03 2.51 24.75
N THR A 197 -11.53 3.28 23.78
CA THR A 197 -10.95 4.58 23.42
C THR A 197 -12.02 5.65 23.46
N THR A 198 -11.61 6.84 23.90
CA THR A 198 -12.45 8.05 23.81
C THR A 198 -12.16 8.74 22.48
N ILE A 199 -13.17 9.43 21.92
CA ILE A 199 -13.03 10.22 20.67
C ILE A 199 -11.95 11.34 20.84
N SER A 200 -11.71 11.75 22.09
CA SER A 200 -10.74 12.78 22.49
C SER A 200 -9.37 12.26 22.92
N ALA A 201 -9.08 10.96 22.76
CA ALA A 201 -7.81 10.38 23.21
C ALA A 201 -6.59 10.99 22.49
N THR A 202 -5.51 11.21 23.25
CA THR A 202 -4.22 11.74 22.75
C THR A 202 -3.60 10.83 21.69
N PHE A 203 -3.79 9.51 21.82
CA PHE A 203 -3.44 8.53 20.79
C PHE A 203 -4.72 8.09 20.07
N LYS A 204 -4.82 8.43 18.78
CA LYS A 204 -5.96 8.06 17.94
C LYS A 204 -5.63 6.78 17.17
N VAL A 205 -6.47 5.75 17.30
CA VAL A 205 -6.43 4.49 16.51
C VAL A 205 -6.37 4.75 14.99
N ASN A 206 -6.82 5.93 14.59
CA ASN A 206 -6.66 6.47 13.25
C ASN A 206 -5.24 6.35 12.67
N TYR A 207 -4.19 6.53 13.48
CA TYR A 207 -2.81 6.48 12.99
C TYR A 207 -2.40 5.06 12.58
N THR A 208 -2.71 4.06 13.40
CA THR A 208 -2.41 2.65 13.11
C THR A 208 -3.25 2.12 11.96
N ARG A 209 -4.50 2.60 11.82
CA ARG A 209 -5.35 2.34 10.66
C ARG A 209 -4.72 2.85 9.37
N LYS A 210 -4.11 4.05 9.38
CA LYS A 210 -3.42 4.61 8.22
C LYS A 210 -2.22 3.79 7.77
N TRP A 211 -1.48 3.18 8.71
CA TRP A 211 -0.39 2.26 8.35
C TRP A 211 -0.89 1.05 7.60
N GLN A 212 -1.99 0.48 8.07
CA GLN A 212 -2.61 -0.66 7.42
C GLN A 212 -3.18 -0.29 6.06
N HIS A 213 -3.81 0.88 5.94
CA HIS A 213 -4.29 1.41 4.67
C HIS A 213 -3.13 1.61 3.68
N PHE A 214 -2.02 2.20 4.13
CA PHE A 214 -0.80 2.34 3.32
C PHE A 214 -0.27 1.00 2.83
N ALA A 215 -0.13 0.02 3.73
CA ALA A 215 0.34 -1.32 3.38
C ALA A 215 -0.62 -2.01 2.38
N ALA A 216 -1.93 -1.92 2.59
CA ALA A 216 -2.93 -2.59 1.76
C ALA A 216 -2.88 -2.18 0.28
N TYR A 217 -2.54 -0.93 -0.02
CA TYR A 217 -2.48 -0.42 -1.39
C TYR A 217 -1.10 -0.53 -2.04
N ILE A 218 -0.02 -0.34 -1.26
CA ILE A 218 1.34 -0.35 -1.80
C ILE A 218 1.90 -1.76 -1.95
N LEU A 219 1.60 -2.69 -1.04
CA LEU A 219 2.14 -4.05 -1.10
C LEU A 219 1.82 -4.78 -2.43
N PRO A 220 0.59 -4.74 -2.97
CA PRO A 220 0.28 -5.29 -4.29
C PRO A 220 1.11 -4.70 -5.43
N LEU A 221 1.41 -3.40 -5.35
CA LEU A 221 2.19 -2.70 -6.37
C LEU A 221 3.69 -2.89 -6.21
N LEU A 222 4.17 -3.31 -5.04
CA LEU A 222 5.57 -3.65 -4.80
C LEU A 222 5.90 -5.11 -5.11
N ASN A 223 4.89 -5.95 -5.34
CA ASN A 223 5.10 -7.35 -5.66
C ASN A 223 5.61 -7.52 -7.11
N PRO A 224 6.89 -7.90 -7.32
CA PRO A 224 7.47 -8.03 -8.66
C PRO A 224 6.73 -9.05 -9.52
N TRP A 225 6.11 -10.05 -8.90
CA TRP A 225 5.42 -11.13 -9.61
C TRP A 225 3.97 -10.79 -9.99
N SER A 226 3.48 -9.61 -9.62
CA SER A 226 2.15 -9.11 -10.01
C SER A 226 2.15 -8.31 -11.30
N PHE A 227 3.32 -7.98 -11.81
CA PHE A 227 3.51 -7.25 -13.06
C PHE A 227 4.44 -8.05 -13.95
N VAL A 228 4.08 -8.17 -15.22
CA VAL A 228 4.96 -8.74 -16.24
C VAL A 228 5.73 -7.56 -16.84
N ASP A 229 7.06 -7.66 -16.90
CA ASP A 229 7.95 -6.59 -17.43
C ASP A 229 7.77 -6.32 -18.94
N ASP A 230 6.86 -7.03 -19.61
CA ASP A 230 6.45 -6.73 -20.98
C ASP A 230 5.29 -5.72 -20.95
N ASP A 231 5.62 -4.47 -21.30
CA ASP A 231 4.70 -3.32 -21.35
C ASP A 231 3.55 -3.49 -22.38
N ASP A 232 3.62 -4.51 -23.25
CA ASP A 232 2.70 -4.68 -24.38
C ASP A 232 1.46 -5.56 -24.08
N ASP A 233 1.40 -6.28 -22.95
CA ASP A 233 0.24 -7.13 -22.60
C ASP A 233 -0.45 -6.72 -21.29
N ILE A 234 -1.20 -5.61 -21.37
CA ILE A 234 -2.02 -5.06 -20.28
C ILE A 234 -3.04 -6.09 -19.76
N ALA A 235 -3.56 -6.94 -20.64
CA ALA A 235 -4.53 -7.96 -20.27
C ALA A 235 -3.89 -9.04 -19.39
N ALA A 236 -2.65 -9.42 -19.71
CA ALA A 236 -1.90 -10.39 -18.93
C ALA A 236 -1.55 -9.90 -17.51
N GLN A 237 -1.49 -8.59 -17.28
CA GLN A 237 -1.19 -8.00 -15.97
C GLN A 237 -2.42 -7.89 -15.04
N GLN A 238 -3.65 -7.96 -15.57
CA GLN A 238 -4.85 -7.73 -14.75
C GLN A 238 -5.06 -8.82 -13.70
N LEU A 239 -4.90 -10.08 -14.09
CA LEU A 239 -5.25 -11.19 -13.22
C LEU A 239 -4.24 -11.39 -12.07
N PRO A 240 -2.91 -11.27 -12.29
CA PRO A 240 -1.94 -11.26 -11.19
C PRO A 240 -2.20 -10.11 -10.20
N LEU A 241 -2.52 -8.91 -10.69
CA LEU A 241 -2.84 -7.77 -9.84
C LEU A 241 -4.13 -7.99 -9.01
N LEU A 242 -5.16 -8.56 -9.63
CA LEU A 242 -6.40 -8.93 -8.93
C LEU A 242 -6.16 -9.97 -7.83
N TRP A 243 -5.32 -10.98 -8.08
CA TRP A 243 -4.89 -11.93 -7.06
C TRP A 243 -4.13 -11.25 -5.92
N SER A 244 -3.29 -10.27 -6.23
CA SER A 244 -2.56 -9.50 -5.22
C SER A 244 -3.50 -8.71 -4.33
N TYR A 245 -4.46 -7.97 -4.86
CA TYR A 245 -5.47 -7.30 -4.04
C TYR A 245 -6.38 -8.28 -3.28
N PHE A 246 -6.74 -9.41 -3.89
CA PHE A 246 -7.50 -10.47 -3.22
C PHE A 246 -6.73 -11.06 -2.03
N SER A 247 -5.41 -11.27 -2.15
CA SER A 247 -4.57 -11.76 -1.04
C SER A 247 -4.52 -10.77 0.14
N ILE A 248 -4.54 -9.46 -0.13
CA ILE A 248 -4.68 -8.44 0.90
C ILE A 248 -6.05 -8.58 1.59
N LEU A 249 -7.14 -8.66 0.82
CA LEU A 249 -8.50 -8.84 1.38
C LEU A 249 -8.63 -10.14 2.19
N LEU A 250 -7.93 -11.21 1.79
CA LEU A 250 -7.89 -12.47 2.53
C LEU A 250 -7.37 -12.27 3.96
N SER A 251 -6.39 -11.38 4.14
CA SER A 251 -5.86 -11.03 5.47
C SER A 251 -6.94 -10.39 6.37
N PHE A 252 -7.93 -9.69 5.80
CA PHE A 252 -9.03 -9.09 6.55
C PHE A 252 -10.11 -10.11 6.96
N LEU A 253 -10.13 -11.33 6.41
CA LEU A 253 -11.05 -12.38 6.89
C LEU A 253 -10.78 -12.72 8.36
N LEU A 254 -9.53 -12.59 8.82
CA LEU A 254 -9.16 -12.81 10.23
C LEU A 254 -9.87 -11.85 11.18
N LEU A 255 -10.35 -10.71 10.68
CA LEU A 255 -11.04 -9.68 11.45
C LEU A 255 -12.54 -9.94 11.57
N VAL A 256 -13.07 -10.96 10.91
CA VAL A 256 -14.49 -11.34 11.00
C VAL A 256 -14.80 -11.79 12.43
N LYS A 257 -15.94 -11.33 12.97
CA LYS A 257 -16.34 -11.48 14.39
C LYS A 257 -16.01 -12.84 15.03
N PRO A 258 -16.44 -14.00 14.49
CA PRO A 258 -16.13 -15.31 15.08
C PRO A 258 -14.63 -15.63 15.15
N LEU A 259 -13.80 -15.10 14.26
CA LEU A 259 -12.35 -15.30 14.30
C LEU A 259 -11.68 -14.31 15.25
N ARG A 260 -12.04 -13.01 15.18
CA ARG A 260 -11.43 -11.99 16.05
C ARG A 260 -11.77 -12.19 17.53
N GLU A 261 -12.98 -12.64 17.88
CA GLU A 261 -13.35 -12.88 19.28
C GLU A 261 -12.81 -14.22 19.81
N ARG A 262 -12.46 -15.16 18.93
CA ARG A 262 -11.89 -16.46 19.32
C ARG A 262 -10.39 -16.43 19.50
N PHE A 263 -9.67 -15.69 18.65
CA PHE A 263 -8.21 -15.68 18.64
C PHE A 263 -7.67 -14.30 19.04
N VAL A 264 -6.88 -14.26 20.12
CA VAL A 264 -6.28 -13.02 20.64
C VAL A 264 -5.47 -12.27 19.58
N TRP A 265 -4.71 -12.99 18.76
CA TRP A 265 -3.92 -12.39 17.67
C TRP A 265 -4.78 -11.67 16.62
N CYS A 266 -5.95 -12.21 16.29
CA CYS A 266 -6.91 -11.56 15.40
C CYS A 266 -7.54 -10.31 16.05
N MET A 267 -7.84 -10.38 17.36
CA MET A 267 -8.34 -9.23 18.11
C MET A 267 -7.31 -8.10 18.19
N ILE A 268 -6.03 -8.42 18.37
CA ILE A 268 -4.94 -7.43 18.37
C ILE A 268 -4.97 -6.64 17.06
N GLN A 269 -5.02 -7.34 15.91
CA GLN A 269 -5.08 -6.69 14.60
C GLN A 269 -6.32 -5.81 14.45
N PHE A 270 -7.49 -6.28 14.91
CA PHE A 270 -8.73 -5.50 14.86
C PHE A 270 -8.64 -4.20 15.68
N ASN A 271 -8.04 -4.24 16.88
CA ASN A 271 -7.85 -3.05 17.72
C ASN A 271 -6.98 -1.98 17.06
N GLY A 272 -6.10 -2.35 16.11
CA GLY A 272 -5.31 -1.41 15.32
C GLY A 272 -6.12 -0.61 14.29
N LEU A 273 -7.34 -1.07 13.98
CA LEU A 273 -8.20 -0.55 12.90
C LEU A 273 -9.49 0.07 13.43
N ASP A 274 -9.86 -0.31 14.65
CA ASP A 274 -11.15 -0.04 15.23
C ASP A 274 -11.26 1.37 15.81
N ARG A 275 -11.58 2.31 14.92
CA ARG A 275 -11.82 3.72 15.26
C ARG A 275 -13.19 3.88 15.94
N PRO A 276 -13.30 4.67 17.03
CA PRO A 276 -14.56 4.95 17.71
C PRO A 276 -15.71 5.36 16.79
N ASP A 277 -15.44 6.21 15.80
CA ASP A 277 -16.43 6.77 14.88
C ASP A 277 -17.05 5.73 13.93
N ASP A 278 -16.34 4.62 13.67
CA ASP A 278 -16.81 3.58 12.74
C ASP A 278 -17.58 2.46 13.44
N ARG A 279 -17.62 2.46 14.78
CA ARG A 279 -18.25 1.40 15.59
C ARG A 279 -19.77 1.43 15.44
N PRO A 280 -20.46 0.26 15.40
CA PRO A 280 -19.94 -1.11 15.37
C PRO A 280 -19.68 -1.64 13.94
N HIS A 281 -19.69 -0.77 12.92
CA HIS A 281 -19.59 -1.13 11.51
C HIS A 281 -18.17 -0.99 10.92
N THR A 282 -17.15 -1.08 11.78
CA THR A 282 -15.73 -0.89 11.42
C THR A 282 -15.30 -1.69 10.20
N LEU A 283 -15.58 -2.99 10.15
CA LEU A 283 -15.18 -3.85 9.04
C LEU A 283 -15.88 -3.48 7.72
N LYS A 284 -17.17 -3.08 7.80
CA LYS A 284 -17.94 -2.59 6.64
C LYS A 284 -17.32 -1.31 6.09
N TRP A 285 -17.06 -0.34 6.95
CA TRP A 285 -16.45 0.92 6.57
C TRP A 285 -15.07 0.74 5.97
N LEU A 286 -14.25 -0.10 6.60
CA LEU A 286 -12.88 -0.36 6.16
C LEU A 286 -12.84 -1.05 4.80
N VAL A 287 -13.57 -2.16 4.64
CA VAL A 287 -13.50 -2.96 3.41
C VAL A 287 -14.37 -2.37 2.30
N ALA A 288 -15.68 -2.21 2.54
CA ALA A 288 -16.62 -1.79 1.51
C ALA A 288 -16.59 -0.26 1.28
N GLY A 289 -16.32 0.52 2.32
CA GLY A 289 -16.27 1.98 2.22
C GLY A 289 -14.95 2.52 1.69
N ASN A 290 -13.84 1.79 1.87
CA ASN A 290 -12.51 2.32 1.56
C ASN A 290 -11.68 1.38 0.66
N LEU A 291 -11.32 0.17 1.13
CA LEU A 291 -10.38 -0.70 0.40
C LEU A 291 -10.89 -1.14 -0.97
N VAL A 292 -12.08 -1.75 -1.03
CA VAL A 292 -12.61 -2.33 -2.28
C VAL A 292 -12.83 -1.25 -3.36
N PRO A 293 -13.45 -0.10 -3.08
CA PRO A 293 -13.58 0.97 -4.06
C PRO A 293 -12.23 1.44 -4.63
N GLY A 294 -11.22 1.66 -3.78
CA GLY A 294 -9.93 2.09 -4.29
C GLY A 294 -9.17 0.98 -5.01
N PHE A 295 -9.31 -0.29 -4.63
CA PHE A 295 -8.75 -1.41 -5.39
C PHE A 295 -9.35 -1.50 -6.79
N VAL A 296 -10.67 -1.32 -6.92
CA VAL A 296 -11.36 -1.25 -8.21
C VAL A 296 -10.80 -0.11 -9.07
N VAL A 297 -10.56 1.06 -8.46
CA VAL A 297 -9.94 2.19 -9.17
C VAL A 297 -8.53 1.83 -9.64
N VAL A 298 -7.68 1.25 -8.79
CA VAL A 298 -6.30 0.90 -9.18
C VAL A 298 -6.28 -0.17 -10.28
N VAL A 299 -7.11 -1.21 -10.19
CA VAL A 299 -7.24 -2.21 -11.25
C VAL A 299 -7.77 -1.57 -12.54
N GLY A 300 -8.75 -0.67 -12.47
CA GLY A 300 -9.23 0.09 -13.62
C GLY A 300 -8.15 0.96 -14.26
N LEU A 301 -7.33 1.64 -13.45
CA LEU A 301 -6.19 2.41 -13.94
C LEU A 301 -5.12 1.51 -14.57
N ASN A 302 -4.91 0.30 -14.02
CA ASN A 302 -4.02 -0.68 -14.63
C ASN A 302 -4.51 -1.09 -16.03
N ALA A 303 -5.81 -1.30 -16.20
CA ALA A 303 -6.40 -1.60 -17.50
C ALA A 303 -6.28 -0.45 -18.52
N LEU A 304 -6.10 0.79 -18.06
CA LEU A 304 -5.93 1.97 -18.93
C LEU A 304 -4.46 2.27 -19.26
N PHE A 305 -3.57 2.16 -18.27
CA PHE A 305 -2.19 2.60 -18.39
C PHE A 305 -1.18 1.47 -18.55
N GLY A 306 -1.46 0.27 -18.02
CA GLY A 306 -0.55 -0.88 -18.08
C GLY A 306 0.83 -0.66 -17.46
N ARG A 307 0.98 0.40 -16.65
CA ARG A 307 2.27 0.94 -16.23
C ARG A 307 2.33 1.08 -14.72
N ARG A 308 3.09 0.15 -14.12
CA ARG A 308 3.27 0.03 -12.66
C ARG A 308 3.81 1.30 -12.01
N ASP A 309 4.74 1.98 -12.66
CA ASP A 309 5.33 3.25 -12.19
C ASP A 309 4.28 4.35 -12.01
N ILE A 310 3.36 4.45 -12.97
CA ILE A 310 2.25 5.40 -12.91
C ILE A 310 1.28 5.04 -11.78
N LEU A 311 0.93 3.76 -11.64
CA LEU A 311 0.05 3.30 -10.57
C LEU A 311 0.65 3.57 -9.19
N LEU A 312 1.93 3.24 -9.01
CA LEU A 312 2.66 3.52 -7.78
C LEU A 312 2.66 5.01 -7.46
N LEU A 313 2.88 5.88 -8.46
CA LEU A 313 2.86 7.33 -8.27
C LEU A 313 1.45 7.81 -7.84
N VAL A 314 0.41 7.40 -8.55
CA VAL A 314 -0.98 7.81 -8.24
C VAL A 314 -1.39 7.34 -6.85
N VAL A 315 -1.10 6.09 -6.52
CA VAL A 315 -1.40 5.51 -5.21
C VAL A 315 -0.58 6.17 -4.11
N ALA A 316 0.71 6.43 -4.32
CA ALA A 316 1.55 7.11 -3.36
C ALA A 316 1.03 8.53 -3.07
N ILE A 317 0.65 9.29 -4.09
CA ILE A 317 0.08 10.64 -3.92
C ILE A 317 -1.22 10.58 -3.10
N ALA A 318 -2.13 9.67 -3.43
CA ALA A 318 -3.40 9.53 -2.74
C ALA A 318 -3.23 9.18 -1.25
N ILE A 319 -2.37 8.20 -0.95
CA ILE A 319 -2.20 7.71 0.42
C ILE A 319 -1.35 8.67 1.26
N ILE A 320 -0.32 9.30 0.68
CA ILE A 320 0.44 10.33 1.40
C ILE A 320 -0.47 11.51 1.73
N GLY A 321 -1.35 11.90 0.80
CA GLY A 321 -2.37 12.92 1.02
C GLY A 321 -3.30 12.56 2.18
N ASP A 322 -3.91 11.37 2.15
CA ASP A 322 -4.80 10.89 3.23
C ASP A 322 -4.06 10.75 4.57
N GLY A 323 -2.83 10.22 4.54
CA GLY A 323 -1.96 10.06 5.69
C GLY A 323 -1.68 11.40 6.40
N LEU A 324 -1.37 12.44 5.63
CA LEU A 324 -1.06 13.78 6.12
C LEU A 324 -2.28 14.65 6.45
N ALA A 325 -3.45 14.35 5.91
CA ALA A 325 -4.65 15.19 6.06
C ALA A 325 -5.01 15.43 7.54
N GLU A 326 -4.92 14.41 8.39
CA GLU A 326 -5.29 14.55 9.80
C GLU A 326 -4.23 15.23 10.67
N PRO A 327 -2.92 14.89 10.58
CA PRO A 327 -1.88 15.69 11.22
C PRO A 327 -2.00 17.17 10.87
N VAL A 328 -2.08 17.49 9.58
CA VAL A 328 -2.16 18.89 9.09
C VAL A 328 -3.43 19.57 9.59
N GLY A 329 -4.60 18.90 9.53
CA GLY A 329 -5.87 19.44 10.00
C GLY A 329 -5.87 19.80 11.49
N MET A 330 -5.17 19.02 12.33
CA MET A 330 -5.01 19.36 13.76
C MET A 330 -4.06 20.54 14.00
N PHE A 331 -3.10 20.81 13.11
CA PHE A 331 -2.23 21.98 13.22
C PHE A 331 -2.97 23.26 12.84
N THR A 332 -3.72 23.25 11.75
CA THR A 332 -4.41 24.45 11.25
C THR A 332 -5.51 24.91 12.20
N THR A 333 -6.26 23.99 12.80
CA THR A 333 -7.28 24.32 13.82
C THR A 333 -6.71 24.80 15.16
N LYS A 334 -5.40 24.63 15.42
CA LYS A 334 -4.73 25.14 16.63
C LYS A 334 -4.13 26.54 16.45
N LEU A 335 -4.07 27.05 15.22
CA LEU A 335 -3.54 28.38 14.89
C LEU A 335 -4.65 29.46 14.81
N THR A 336 -5.91 29.07 15.03
CA THR A 336 -7.10 29.94 15.11
C THR A 336 -7.71 29.86 16.50
#